data_AF-A0A672MRJ1-F1
#
_entry.id   AF-A0A672MRJ1-F1
#
_cell.length_a   1.000
_cell.length_b   1.000
_cell.length_c   1.000
_cell.angle_alpha   90.00
_cell.angle_beta   90.00
_cell.angle_gamma   90.00
#
_symmetry.space_group_name_H-M   'P 1'
#
loop_
_entity.id
_entity.type
_entity.pdbx_description
1 polymer ?
#
loop_
_entity_poly.entity_id
_entity_poly.type
_entity_poly.pdbx_seq_one_letter_code
_entity_poly.pdbx_strand_id
1 'polypeptide(L)'
;MVSETPVTGARKFLIAYNVNLLSTKEQAHRIALDIREQGRGKDQPGLLRKVQGIGWYLEEANLAQVSTNILDFEVTPVHMVYEEICKDARDLNLPVVRSQIVGLIPLKAMLDCADFYIQKEKLFIVEEEHKIRLVISKLGLDSLGPFVPKEIIIDVGARTAAPGGGSVSAAIAAMGAALGCMDGQMTYGKRQFESLDAEMRKLIPPFHEAMNDSLLKVDADSMAFNSYMAALKLPKGTPDEIKRREEAMQEALKVALGIPLSLAEIINKLWPALKEMVKYGNVFLWFVDFQTVAKVSVLLKNARENANIVLEMADQRK
;
A
#
# COMPACT_ATOMS: atom_id res chain seq x y z
N MET A 1 -23.46 4.11 39.86
CA MET A 1 -23.05 3.03 38.93
C MET A 1 -23.98 3.09 37.74
N VAL A 2 -23.51 3.55 36.60
CA VAL A 2 -24.26 3.46 35.34
C VAL A 2 -24.03 2.03 34.84
N SER A 3 -25.08 1.21 34.79
CA SER A 3 -25.00 -0.15 34.27
C SER A 3 -24.88 -0.11 32.75
N GLU A 4 -23.69 -0.38 32.22
CA GLU A 4 -23.49 -0.59 30.79
C GLU A 4 -24.23 -1.86 30.38
N THR A 5 -25.35 -1.71 29.68
CA THR A 5 -26.16 -2.84 29.21
C THR A 5 -25.61 -3.27 27.86
N PRO A 6 -25.04 -4.48 27.72
CA PRO A 6 -24.54 -4.94 26.43
C PRO A 6 -25.71 -5.11 25.45
N VAL A 7 -25.67 -4.39 24.33
CA VAL A 7 -26.65 -4.51 23.25
C VAL A 7 -26.19 -5.60 22.30
N THR A 8 -26.99 -6.66 22.17
CA THR A 8 -26.81 -7.71 21.16
C THR A 8 -27.85 -7.55 20.07
N GLY A 9 -27.45 -7.72 18.80
CA GLY A 9 -28.34 -7.58 17.65
C GLY A 9 -27.72 -8.17 16.39
N ALA A 10 -28.55 -8.65 15.47
CA ALA A 10 -28.15 -9.13 14.16
C ALA A 10 -28.57 -8.13 13.09
N ARG A 11 -27.66 -7.82 12.15
CA ARG A 11 -27.93 -6.99 10.98
C ARG A 11 -27.34 -7.63 9.74
N LYS A 12 -27.84 -7.25 8.56
CA LYS A 12 -27.19 -7.61 7.30
C LYS A 12 -25.78 -7.03 7.21
N PHE A 13 -24.94 -7.65 6.39
CA PHE A 13 -23.58 -7.23 6.18
C PHE A 13 -23.55 -5.84 5.55
N LEU A 14 -22.88 -4.90 6.21
CA LEU A 14 -22.74 -3.52 5.77
C LEU A 14 -21.43 -3.36 5.00
N ILE A 15 -21.48 -2.73 3.83
CA ILE A 15 -20.29 -2.39 3.04
C ILE A 15 -20.07 -0.88 3.14
N ALA A 16 -18.93 -0.47 3.69
CA ALA A 16 -18.49 0.92 3.65
C ALA A 16 -17.72 1.16 2.35
N TYR A 17 -18.24 2.04 1.51
CA TYR A 17 -17.77 2.28 0.15
C TYR A 17 -17.67 3.78 -0.12
N ASN A 18 -16.48 4.24 -0.51
CA ASN A 18 -16.19 5.65 -0.74
C ASN A 18 -15.80 5.87 -2.21
N VAL A 19 -16.28 6.95 -2.82
CA VAL A 19 -15.89 7.37 -4.18
C VAL A 19 -15.19 8.72 -4.12
N ASN A 20 -13.99 8.80 -4.67
CA ASN A 20 -13.13 9.98 -4.62
C ASN A 20 -13.36 10.86 -5.85
N LEU A 21 -13.50 12.17 -5.60
CA LEU A 21 -13.77 13.20 -6.60
C LEU A 21 -12.73 14.32 -6.45
N LEU A 22 -12.18 14.85 -7.56
CA LEU A 22 -11.50 16.15 -7.49
C LEU A 22 -12.57 17.24 -7.50
N SER A 23 -13.08 17.53 -6.32
CA SER A 23 -14.17 18.48 -6.11
C SER A 23 -14.10 19.05 -4.69
N THR A 24 -15.00 19.96 -4.35
CA THR A 24 -15.13 20.44 -2.96
C THR A 24 -15.98 19.49 -2.11
N LYS A 25 -15.86 19.62 -0.79
CA LYS A 25 -16.69 18.88 0.17
C LYS A 25 -18.19 19.09 -0.10
N GLU A 26 -18.60 20.30 -0.43
CA GLU A 26 -20.00 20.68 -0.68
C GLU A 26 -20.54 19.99 -1.93
N GLN A 27 -19.73 19.87 -2.98
CA GLN A 27 -20.08 19.17 -4.20
C GLN A 27 -20.21 17.67 -3.97
N ALA A 28 -19.25 17.05 -3.27
CA ALA A 28 -19.37 15.66 -2.87
C ALA A 28 -20.57 15.41 -1.94
N HIS A 29 -20.86 16.35 -1.03
CA HIS A 29 -22.01 16.25 -0.14
C HIS A 29 -23.32 16.35 -0.91
N ARG A 30 -23.40 17.23 -1.91
CA ARG A 30 -24.56 17.33 -2.80
C ARG A 30 -24.84 15.99 -3.49
N ILE A 31 -23.83 15.34 -4.06
CA ILE A 31 -23.98 14.02 -4.70
C ILE A 31 -24.42 12.98 -3.66
N ALA A 32 -23.82 12.98 -2.46
CA ALA A 32 -24.20 12.08 -1.38
C ALA A 32 -25.68 12.22 -0.97
N LEU A 33 -26.22 13.44 -0.98
CA LEU A 33 -27.64 13.70 -0.70
C LEU A 33 -28.56 13.13 -1.77
N ASP A 34 -28.13 13.16 -3.04
CA ASP A 34 -28.96 12.70 -4.16
C ASP A 34 -29.00 11.17 -4.24
N ILE A 35 -27.91 10.47 -3.88
CA ILE A 35 -27.86 9.00 -3.92
C ILE A 35 -28.43 8.32 -2.68
N ARG A 36 -28.33 8.90 -1.47
CA ARG A 36 -28.67 8.21 -0.22
C ARG A 36 -30.19 8.11 -0.03
N GLU A 37 -30.67 7.03 0.60
CA GLU A 37 -32.11 6.76 0.78
C GLU A 37 -32.87 7.91 1.46
N GLN A 38 -32.25 8.55 2.46
CA GLN A 38 -32.84 9.69 3.18
C GLN A 38 -33.02 10.93 2.29
N GLY A 39 -32.24 11.04 1.22
CA GLY A 39 -32.26 12.21 0.35
C GLY A 39 -31.83 13.51 1.03
N ARG A 40 -32.41 14.61 0.55
CA ARG A 40 -32.21 15.98 1.05
C ARG A 40 -33.16 16.36 2.19
N GLY A 41 -34.18 15.55 2.44
CA GLY A 41 -35.19 15.79 3.45
C GLY A 41 -36.37 14.83 3.33
N LYS A 42 -37.37 14.96 4.20
CA LYS A 42 -38.52 14.03 4.24
C LYS A 42 -39.32 13.98 2.94
N ASP A 43 -39.39 15.09 2.20
CA ASP A 43 -40.18 15.22 0.98
C ASP A 43 -39.36 15.02 -0.31
N GLN A 44 -38.05 14.81 -0.17
CA GLN A 44 -37.14 14.63 -1.30
C GLN A 44 -36.16 13.48 -0.98
N PRO A 45 -36.63 12.22 -1.05
CA PRO A 45 -35.77 11.05 -0.87
C PRO A 45 -34.76 10.96 -2.01
N GLY A 46 -33.63 10.29 -1.74
CA GLY A 46 -32.62 10.05 -2.77
C GLY A 46 -32.93 8.82 -3.61
N LEU A 47 -32.02 8.52 -4.52
CA LEU A 47 -32.23 7.53 -5.56
C LEU A 47 -32.12 6.08 -5.05
N LEU A 48 -31.12 5.78 -4.22
CA LEU A 48 -30.76 4.42 -3.86
C LEU A 48 -31.34 4.01 -2.50
N ARG A 49 -32.02 2.86 -2.48
CA ARG A 49 -32.57 2.28 -1.26
C ARG A 49 -31.47 1.62 -0.43
N LYS A 50 -31.63 1.55 0.89
CA LYS A 50 -30.64 0.92 1.79
C LYS A 50 -29.21 1.47 1.66
N VAL A 51 -29.08 2.72 1.20
CA VAL A 51 -27.80 3.43 1.14
C VAL A 51 -27.86 4.64 2.05
N GLN A 52 -26.86 4.78 2.90
CA GLN A 52 -26.61 6.00 3.66
C GLN A 52 -25.35 6.64 3.11
N GLY A 53 -25.27 7.97 3.08
CA GLY A 53 -24.11 8.64 2.53
C GLY A 53 -23.95 10.07 3.01
N ILE A 54 -22.70 10.53 3.00
CA ILE A 54 -22.29 11.90 3.30
C ILE A 54 -21.13 12.31 2.39
N GLY A 55 -21.04 13.60 2.07
CA GLY A 55 -19.82 14.20 1.53
C GLY A 55 -18.79 14.42 2.62
N TRP A 56 -17.57 13.96 2.38
CA TRP A 56 -16.42 14.08 3.24
C TRP A 56 -15.24 14.68 2.47
N TYR A 57 -14.24 15.19 3.18
CA TYR A 57 -13.00 15.71 2.58
C TYR A 57 -11.81 15.07 3.26
N LEU A 58 -10.91 14.44 2.50
CA LEU A 58 -9.61 13.99 2.99
C LEU A 58 -8.62 15.13 2.83
N GLU A 59 -8.21 15.72 3.96
CA GLU A 59 -7.16 16.73 3.99
C GLU A 59 -5.81 16.15 3.52
N GLU A 60 -5.47 14.95 3.97
CA GLU A 60 -4.19 14.28 3.66
C GLU A 60 -4.00 13.98 2.16
N ALA A 61 -5.11 13.67 1.47
CA ALA A 61 -5.09 13.35 0.04
C ALA A 61 -5.51 14.53 -0.84
N ASN A 62 -5.89 15.66 -0.23
CA ASN A 62 -6.49 16.82 -0.90
C ASN A 62 -7.62 16.44 -1.88
N LEU A 63 -8.53 15.57 -1.43
CA LEU A 63 -9.60 14.98 -2.23
C LEU A 63 -10.94 15.00 -1.49
N ALA A 64 -12.02 15.34 -2.19
CA ALA A 64 -13.36 15.13 -1.68
C ALA A 64 -13.81 13.68 -1.92
N GLN A 65 -14.68 13.20 -1.03
CA GLN A 65 -15.21 11.85 -1.07
C GLN A 65 -16.72 11.84 -0.89
N VAL A 66 -17.39 11.02 -1.68
CA VAL A 66 -18.75 10.56 -1.39
C VAL A 66 -18.61 9.29 -0.56
N SER A 67 -18.77 9.41 0.76
CA SER A 67 -18.67 8.27 1.67
C SER A 67 -20.05 7.65 1.85
N THR A 68 -20.15 6.34 1.59
CA THR A 68 -21.43 5.61 1.62
C THR A 68 -21.35 4.34 2.46
N ASN A 69 -22.46 4.02 3.11
CA ASN A 69 -22.72 2.74 3.74
C ASN A 69 -23.86 2.06 3.00
N ILE A 70 -23.54 0.94 2.37
CA ILE A 70 -24.52 0.05 1.73
C ILE A 70 -25.00 -0.92 2.81
N LEU A 71 -26.23 -0.73 3.26
CA LEU A 71 -26.84 -1.50 4.35
C LEU A 71 -27.32 -2.88 3.89
N ASP A 72 -27.59 -3.02 2.59
CA ASP A 72 -28.00 -4.29 1.97
C ASP A 72 -27.54 -4.33 0.50
N PHE A 73 -26.45 -5.04 0.25
CA PHE A 73 -25.84 -5.14 -1.09
C PHE A 73 -26.65 -6.00 -2.07
N GLU A 74 -27.63 -6.76 -1.58
CA GLU A 74 -28.55 -7.52 -2.44
C GLU A 74 -29.67 -6.63 -2.99
N VAL A 75 -30.01 -5.55 -2.27
CA VAL A 75 -30.99 -4.55 -2.72
C VAL A 75 -30.32 -3.50 -3.60
N THR A 76 -29.17 -3.00 -3.15
CA THR A 76 -28.39 -2.00 -3.90
C THR A 76 -26.96 -2.50 -4.07
N PRO A 77 -26.64 -3.07 -5.25
CA PRO A 77 -25.29 -3.55 -5.54
C PRO A 77 -24.24 -2.42 -5.58
N VAL A 78 -22.98 -2.77 -5.32
CA VAL A 78 -21.86 -1.81 -5.26
C VAL A 78 -21.67 -1.05 -6.58
N HIS A 79 -21.78 -1.73 -7.73
CA HIS A 79 -21.66 -1.08 -9.03
C HIS A 79 -22.73 -0.02 -9.27
N MET A 80 -23.94 -0.21 -8.76
CA MET A 80 -25.03 0.75 -8.93
C MET A 80 -24.72 2.06 -8.18
N VAL A 81 -24.18 1.95 -6.96
CA VAL A 81 -23.72 3.13 -6.20
C VAL A 81 -22.62 3.87 -6.97
N TYR A 82 -21.63 3.14 -7.48
CA TYR A 82 -20.53 3.75 -8.23
C TYR A 82 -20.99 4.43 -9.53
N GLU A 83 -21.81 3.76 -10.33
CA GLU A 83 -22.28 4.27 -11.62
C GLU A 83 -23.18 5.50 -11.46
N GLU A 84 -24.07 5.52 -10.46
CA GLU A 84 -24.91 6.70 -10.19
C GLU A 84 -24.07 7.87 -9.66
N ILE A 85 -23.10 7.64 -8.76
CA ILE A 85 -22.15 8.70 -8.36
C ILE A 85 -21.38 9.22 -9.57
N CYS A 86 -20.93 8.33 -10.46
CA CYS A 86 -20.22 8.74 -11.67
C CYS A 86 -21.08 9.55 -12.62
N LYS A 87 -22.36 9.22 -12.72
CA LYS A 87 -23.34 9.95 -13.53
C LYS A 87 -23.60 11.35 -12.95
N ASP A 88 -23.89 11.45 -11.65
CA ASP A 88 -24.11 12.73 -10.98
C ASP A 88 -22.86 13.62 -11.02
N ALA A 89 -21.67 13.03 -10.89
CA ALA A 89 -20.40 13.73 -11.05
C ALA A 89 -20.22 14.26 -12.48
N ARG A 90 -20.54 13.46 -13.51
CA ARG A 90 -20.49 13.91 -14.92
C ARG A 90 -21.47 15.05 -15.19
N ASP A 91 -22.68 14.98 -14.64
CA ASP A 91 -23.68 16.06 -14.78
C ASP A 91 -23.21 17.38 -14.16
N LEU A 92 -22.35 17.30 -13.14
CA LEU A 92 -21.70 18.44 -12.51
C LEU A 92 -20.31 18.78 -13.10
N ASN A 93 -19.87 18.07 -14.15
CA ASN A 93 -18.53 18.18 -14.74
C ASN A 93 -17.38 17.97 -13.74
N LEU A 94 -17.56 17.06 -12.79
CA LEU A 94 -16.58 16.72 -11.76
C LEU A 94 -15.87 15.41 -12.15
N PRO A 95 -14.53 15.37 -12.13
CA PRO A 95 -13.80 14.15 -12.43
C PRO A 95 -13.85 13.19 -11.23
N VAL A 96 -14.31 11.97 -11.49
CA VAL A 96 -14.20 10.84 -10.57
C VAL A 96 -12.80 10.26 -10.71
N VAL A 97 -12.10 10.12 -9.58
CA VAL A 97 -10.71 9.66 -9.59
C VAL A 97 -10.65 8.15 -9.36
N ARG A 98 -11.27 7.65 -8.30
CA ARG A 98 -11.15 6.27 -7.83
C ARG A 98 -12.21 5.94 -6.77
N SER A 99 -12.27 4.71 -6.30
CA SER A 99 -13.12 4.31 -5.16
C SER A 99 -12.37 3.44 -4.16
N GLN A 100 -12.95 3.24 -2.98
CA GLN A 100 -12.35 2.50 -1.89
C GLN A 100 -13.41 1.72 -1.11
N ILE A 101 -13.09 0.48 -0.75
CA ILE A 101 -13.83 -0.28 0.26
C ILE A 101 -13.11 -0.12 1.61
N VAL A 102 -13.85 0.26 2.64
CA VAL A 102 -13.33 0.34 4.01
C VAL A 102 -13.71 -0.94 4.76
N GLY A 103 -12.72 -1.79 5.02
CA GLY A 103 -12.91 -3.06 5.70
C GLY A 103 -13.08 -4.24 4.75
N LEU A 104 -14.00 -5.14 5.06
CA LEU A 104 -14.23 -6.38 4.30
C LEU A 104 -15.45 -6.24 3.38
N ILE A 105 -15.40 -6.91 2.23
CA ILE A 105 -16.52 -7.05 1.30
C ILE A 105 -16.87 -8.53 1.09
N PRO A 106 -18.16 -8.92 1.05
CA PRO A 106 -18.54 -10.28 0.71
C PRO A 106 -18.18 -10.61 -0.74
N LEU A 107 -17.62 -11.79 -0.97
CA LEU A 107 -17.26 -12.27 -2.31
C LEU A 107 -18.45 -12.20 -3.28
N LYS A 108 -19.65 -12.57 -2.83
CA LYS A 108 -20.89 -12.48 -3.62
C LYS A 108 -21.11 -11.08 -4.21
N ALA A 109 -20.90 -10.02 -3.41
CA ALA A 109 -21.07 -8.64 -3.87
C ALA A 109 -20.09 -8.27 -5.00
N MET A 110 -18.87 -8.83 -4.96
CA MET A 110 -17.88 -8.67 -6.02
C MET A 110 -18.28 -9.45 -7.29
N LEU A 111 -18.79 -10.68 -7.15
CA LEU A 111 -19.20 -11.48 -8.31
C LEU A 111 -20.44 -10.90 -9.01
N ASP A 112 -21.44 -10.45 -8.25
CA ASP A 112 -22.63 -9.79 -8.78
C ASP A 112 -22.23 -8.51 -9.56
N CYS A 113 -21.22 -7.80 -9.07
CA CYS A 113 -20.63 -6.65 -9.76
C CYS A 113 -19.92 -7.03 -11.07
N ALA A 114 -19.18 -8.13 -11.06
CA ALA A 114 -18.49 -8.61 -12.26
C ALA A 114 -19.50 -9.01 -13.35
N ASP A 115 -20.56 -9.74 -12.97
CA ASP A 115 -21.57 -10.20 -13.91
C ASP A 115 -22.31 -9.01 -14.56
N PHE A 116 -22.56 -7.92 -13.81
CA PHE A 116 -23.09 -6.68 -14.36
C PHE A 116 -22.19 -6.10 -15.46
N TYR A 117 -20.89 -5.93 -15.20
CA TYR A 117 -19.96 -5.37 -16.20
C TYR A 117 -19.73 -6.30 -17.39
N ILE A 118 -19.71 -7.62 -17.16
CA ILE A 118 -19.62 -8.63 -18.22
C ILE A 118 -20.82 -8.53 -19.17
N GLN A 119 -22.03 -8.37 -18.62
CA GLN A 119 -23.25 -8.22 -19.43
C GLN A 119 -23.30 -6.86 -20.14
N LYS A 120 -22.98 -5.77 -19.43
CA LYS A 120 -23.00 -4.39 -19.95
C LYS A 120 -22.05 -4.22 -21.14
N GLU A 121 -20.86 -4.81 -21.05
CA GLU A 121 -19.80 -4.68 -22.07
C GLU A 121 -19.69 -5.88 -23.00
N LYS A 122 -20.56 -6.90 -22.85
CA LYS A 122 -20.56 -8.14 -23.64
C LYS A 122 -19.20 -8.86 -23.63
N LEU A 123 -18.60 -8.97 -22.45
CA LEU A 123 -17.31 -9.62 -22.25
C LEU A 123 -17.47 -11.13 -22.08
N PHE A 124 -16.39 -11.87 -22.28
CA PHE A 124 -16.34 -13.31 -22.02
C PHE A 124 -15.29 -13.61 -20.96
N ILE A 125 -15.71 -13.61 -19.69
CA ILE A 125 -14.86 -13.89 -18.54
C ILE A 125 -15.51 -15.00 -17.71
N VAL A 126 -14.85 -16.15 -17.65
CA VAL A 126 -15.37 -17.36 -16.99
C VAL A 126 -14.76 -17.53 -15.61
N GLU A 127 -13.44 -17.39 -15.51
CA GLU A 127 -12.67 -17.58 -14.26
C GLU A 127 -13.02 -16.54 -13.19
N GLU A 128 -13.28 -17.00 -11.97
CA GLU A 128 -13.68 -16.16 -10.83
C GLU A 128 -12.61 -15.12 -10.48
N GLU A 129 -11.34 -15.49 -10.53
CA GLU A 129 -10.23 -14.56 -10.28
C GLU A 129 -10.24 -13.39 -11.28
N HIS A 130 -10.52 -13.67 -12.56
CA HIS A 130 -10.60 -12.64 -13.60
C HIS A 130 -11.83 -11.75 -13.42
N LYS A 131 -12.94 -12.29 -12.94
CA LYS A 131 -14.14 -11.50 -12.57
C LYS A 131 -13.83 -10.49 -11.47
N ILE A 132 -13.10 -10.92 -10.43
CA ILE A 132 -12.68 -10.02 -9.35
C ILE A 132 -11.74 -8.94 -9.88
N ARG A 133 -10.75 -9.30 -10.70
CA ARG A 133 -9.83 -8.32 -11.33
C ARG A 133 -10.58 -7.31 -12.20
N LEU A 134 -11.58 -7.74 -12.97
CA LEU A 134 -12.43 -6.84 -13.74
C LEU A 134 -13.09 -5.79 -12.83
N VAL A 135 -13.68 -6.22 -11.73
CA VAL A 135 -14.38 -5.32 -10.79
C VAL A 135 -13.43 -4.34 -10.14
N ILE A 136 -12.25 -4.80 -9.72
CA ILE A 136 -11.22 -3.93 -9.14
C ILE A 136 -10.87 -2.82 -10.12
N SER A 137 -10.63 -3.17 -11.39
CA SER A 137 -10.33 -2.20 -12.44
C SER A 137 -11.52 -1.27 -12.76
N LYS A 138 -12.74 -1.80 -12.84
CA LYS A 138 -13.93 -1.01 -13.24
C LYS A 138 -14.39 -0.03 -12.18
N LEU A 139 -14.31 -0.41 -10.91
CA LEU A 139 -14.66 0.47 -9.81
C LEU A 139 -13.50 1.41 -9.43
N GLY A 140 -12.31 1.23 -9.98
CA GLY A 140 -11.12 1.98 -9.58
C GLY A 140 -10.76 1.72 -8.12
N LEU A 141 -10.83 0.45 -7.67
CA LEU A 141 -10.45 0.01 -6.31
C LEU A 141 -8.93 -0.13 -6.15
N ASP A 142 -8.19 0.13 -7.22
CA ASP A 142 -6.75 0.25 -7.25
C ASP A 142 -6.31 1.54 -6.52
N SER A 143 -6.10 1.40 -5.21
CA SER A 143 -5.02 2.06 -4.43
C SER A 143 -5.46 2.76 -3.13
N LEU A 144 -5.34 2.03 -2.03
CA LEU A 144 -4.26 2.30 -1.07
C LEU A 144 -3.42 1.01 -1.03
N GLY A 145 -2.16 1.06 -1.45
CA GLY A 145 -1.34 -0.15 -1.53
C GLY A 145 -1.13 -0.81 -0.17
N PRO A 146 -1.14 -2.15 -0.12
CA PRO A 146 -0.25 -2.89 0.75
C PRO A 146 0.69 -3.76 -0.08
N PHE A 147 1.89 -3.96 0.45
CA PHE A 147 2.80 -5.05 0.09
C PHE A 147 2.02 -6.36 -0.05
N VAL A 148 1.82 -6.84 -1.28
CA VAL A 148 1.23 -8.16 -1.54
C VAL A 148 2.39 -9.15 -1.58
N PRO A 149 2.63 -9.94 -0.51
CA PRO A 149 3.79 -10.84 -0.46
C PRO A 149 3.76 -11.83 -1.62
N LYS A 150 2.56 -12.23 -2.05
CA LYS A 150 2.35 -13.19 -3.13
C LYS A 150 2.85 -12.67 -4.49
N GLU A 151 2.68 -11.39 -4.79
CA GLU A 151 3.14 -10.81 -6.05
C GLU A 151 4.66 -10.68 -6.06
N ILE A 152 5.27 -10.15 -4.99
CA ILE A 152 6.74 -10.10 -4.88
C ILE A 152 7.35 -11.50 -4.91
N ILE A 153 6.79 -12.48 -4.20
CA ILE A 153 7.32 -13.85 -4.19
C ILE A 153 7.20 -14.50 -5.57
N ILE A 154 6.09 -14.30 -6.28
CA ILE A 154 5.90 -14.83 -7.63
C ILE A 154 6.82 -14.11 -8.63
N ASP A 155 6.96 -12.78 -8.53
CA ASP A 155 7.78 -11.98 -9.45
C ASP A 155 9.27 -12.19 -9.23
N VAL A 156 9.74 -12.36 -7.99
CA VAL A 156 11.12 -12.77 -7.69
C VAL A 156 11.39 -14.20 -8.18
N GLY A 157 10.37 -15.07 -8.13
CA GLY A 157 10.43 -16.43 -8.65
C GLY A 157 10.23 -16.54 -10.16
N ALA A 158 9.87 -15.45 -10.84
CA ALA A 158 9.60 -15.43 -12.27
C ALA A 158 10.91 -15.39 -13.08
N ARG A 159 10.83 -15.70 -14.37
CA ARG A 159 11.97 -15.60 -15.30
C ARG A 159 12.19 -14.14 -15.75
N THR A 160 12.22 -13.22 -14.79
CA THR A 160 12.46 -11.79 -14.98
C THR A 160 13.77 -11.40 -14.28
N ALA A 161 14.40 -10.33 -14.74
CA ALA A 161 15.69 -9.88 -14.19
C ALA A 161 15.52 -8.92 -12.99
N ALA A 162 14.31 -8.40 -12.78
CA ALA A 162 13.86 -7.64 -11.63
C ALA A 162 12.40 -8.01 -11.34
N PRO A 163 11.94 -8.00 -10.08
CA PRO A 163 12.67 -7.68 -8.84
C PRO A 163 13.69 -8.75 -8.42
N GLY A 164 14.85 -8.30 -7.92
CA GLY A 164 15.98 -9.18 -7.59
C GLY A 164 16.29 -9.28 -6.08
N GLY A 165 17.45 -9.85 -5.75
CA GLY A 165 17.88 -10.05 -4.36
C GLY A 165 18.06 -8.74 -3.55
N GLY A 166 18.41 -7.63 -4.21
CA GLY A 166 18.51 -6.31 -3.58
C GLY A 166 17.14 -5.81 -3.10
N SER A 167 16.15 -5.84 -4.00
CA SER A 167 14.75 -5.51 -3.74
C SER A 167 14.16 -6.34 -2.59
N VAL A 168 14.43 -7.65 -2.56
CA VAL A 168 14.01 -8.54 -1.45
C VAL A 168 14.68 -8.15 -0.13
N SER A 169 15.97 -7.83 -0.16
CA SER A 169 16.71 -7.43 1.05
C SER A 169 16.17 -6.12 1.64
N ALA A 170 15.82 -5.16 0.80
CA ALA A 170 15.19 -3.90 1.19
C ALA A 170 13.78 -4.14 1.78
N ALA A 171 12.98 -5.00 1.17
CA ALA A 171 11.65 -5.36 1.67
C ALA A 171 11.70 -6.00 3.06
N ILE A 172 12.64 -6.94 3.29
CA ILE A 172 12.75 -7.57 4.60
C ILE A 172 13.30 -6.59 5.66
N ALA A 173 14.21 -5.68 5.28
CA ALA A 173 14.66 -4.61 6.18
C ALA A 173 13.48 -3.70 6.60
N ALA A 174 12.62 -3.32 5.66
CA ALA A 174 11.41 -2.56 5.95
C ALA A 174 10.47 -3.28 6.93
N MET A 175 10.24 -4.59 6.72
CA MET A 175 9.44 -5.42 7.63
C MET A 175 10.06 -5.48 9.05
N GLY A 176 11.39 -5.60 9.15
CA GLY A 176 12.08 -5.57 10.43
C GLY A 176 11.92 -4.24 11.17
N ALA A 177 12.05 -3.12 10.45
CA ALA A 177 11.84 -1.80 11.02
C ALA A 177 10.39 -1.56 11.44
N ALA A 178 9.41 -2.06 10.66
CA ALA A 178 7.99 -1.99 10.98
C ALA A 178 7.65 -2.73 12.29
N LEU A 179 8.21 -3.93 12.49
CA LEU A 179 8.03 -4.69 13.72
C LEU A 179 8.62 -3.93 14.93
N GLY A 180 9.78 -3.30 14.77
CA GLY A 180 10.35 -2.43 15.81
C GLY A 180 9.43 -1.25 16.15
N CYS A 181 8.92 -0.56 15.14
CA CYS A 181 7.98 0.55 15.34
C CYS A 181 6.70 0.09 16.07
N MET A 182 6.16 -1.07 15.70
CA MET A 182 4.97 -1.66 16.33
C MET A 182 5.21 -2.00 17.81
N ASP A 183 6.35 -2.60 18.16
CA ASP A 183 6.69 -2.94 19.56
C ASP A 183 6.76 -1.69 20.45
N GLY A 184 7.39 -0.62 19.95
CA GLY A 184 7.42 0.67 20.62
C GLY A 184 6.01 1.26 20.81
N GLN A 185 5.17 1.25 19.77
CA GLN A 185 3.79 1.73 19.84
C GLN A 185 2.91 0.89 20.79
N MET A 186 3.14 -0.42 20.85
CA MET A 186 2.41 -1.33 21.74
C MET A 186 2.79 -1.18 23.22
N THR A 187 3.93 -0.55 23.48
CA THR A 187 4.41 -0.19 24.82
C THR A 187 3.96 1.23 25.21
N TYR A 188 3.97 2.16 24.25
CA TYR A 188 3.55 3.55 24.41
C TYR A 188 2.06 3.71 24.75
N GLY A 189 1.74 4.61 25.70
CA GLY A 189 0.36 5.02 26.00
C GLY A 189 -0.46 3.99 26.80
N LYS A 190 0.17 2.91 27.28
CA LYS A 190 -0.44 1.96 28.21
C LYS A 190 -0.11 2.33 29.65
N ARG A 191 -1.13 2.32 30.50
CA ARG A 191 -1.02 2.61 31.95
C ARG A 191 0.02 1.75 32.69
N GLN A 192 0.32 0.55 32.18
CA GLN A 192 1.33 -0.36 32.75
C GLN A 192 2.78 0.09 32.46
N PHE A 193 2.97 0.91 31.42
CA PHE A 193 4.28 1.32 30.89
C PHE A 193 4.42 2.85 30.83
N GLU A 194 3.59 3.59 31.56
CA GLU A 194 3.56 5.06 31.57
C GLU A 194 4.92 5.68 31.94
N SER A 195 5.72 5.00 32.76
CA SER A 195 7.10 5.40 33.08
C SER A 195 8.08 5.34 31.89
N LEU A 196 7.73 4.62 30.82
CA LEU A 196 8.55 4.41 29.62
C LEU A 196 8.10 5.30 28.44
N ASP A 197 7.01 6.05 28.57
CA ASP A 197 6.45 6.85 27.47
C ASP A 197 7.46 7.87 26.91
N ALA A 198 8.26 8.50 27.78
CA ALA A 198 9.28 9.46 27.37
C ALA A 198 10.39 8.83 26.53
N GLU A 199 10.75 7.57 26.81
CA GLU A 199 11.75 6.81 26.05
C GLU A 199 11.16 6.26 24.75
N MET A 200 9.92 5.75 24.78
CA MET A 200 9.24 5.26 23.58
C MET A 200 9.02 6.36 22.53
N ARG A 201 8.73 7.59 22.96
CA ARG A 201 8.64 8.76 22.05
C ARG A 201 9.95 9.06 21.29
N LYS A 202 11.10 8.70 21.86
CA LYS A 202 12.42 8.85 21.21
C LYS A 202 12.75 7.67 20.30
N LEU A 203 12.35 6.46 20.70
CA LEU A 203 12.73 5.22 20.05
C LEU A 203 11.85 4.86 18.84
N ILE A 204 10.57 5.22 18.83
CA ILE A 204 9.63 4.91 17.73
C ILE A 204 10.00 5.61 16.41
N PRO A 205 10.27 6.94 16.38
CA PRO A 205 10.45 7.66 15.10
C PRO A 205 11.58 7.11 14.21
N PRO A 206 12.78 6.75 14.73
CA PRO A 206 13.85 6.17 13.91
C PRO A 206 13.42 4.87 13.19
N PHE A 207 12.65 4.00 13.84
CA PHE A 207 12.14 2.78 13.20
C PHE A 207 11.11 3.08 12.12
N HIS A 208 10.23 4.05 12.36
CA HIS A 208 9.24 4.47 11.38
C HIS A 208 9.90 5.12 10.14
N GLU A 209 10.92 5.96 10.35
CA GLU A 209 11.71 6.57 9.27
C GLU A 209 12.43 5.49 8.46
N ALA A 210 13.16 4.59 9.13
CA ALA A 210 13.89 3.52 8.45
C ALA A 210 12.98 2.53 7.71
N MET A 211 11.77 2.29 8.19
CA MET A 211 10.75 1.51 7.49
C MET A 211 10.40 2.16 6.14
N ASN A 212 10.05 3.44 6.15
CA ASN A 212 9.67 4.17 4.94
C ASN A 212 10.86 4.30 3.97
N ASP A 213 12.04 4.62 4.48
CA ASP A 213 13.26 4.73 3.68
C ASP A 213 13.63 3.40 3.01
N SER A 214 13.49 2.28 3.74
CA SER A 214 13.77 0.94 3.21
C SER A 214 12.78 0.53 2.13
N LEU A 215 11.50 0.92 2.25
CA LEU A 215 10.49 0.69 1.21
C LEU A 215 10.87 1.43 -0.09
N LEU A 216 11.33 2.68 0.00
CA LEU A 216 11.80 3.44 -1.17
C LEU A 216 13.01 2.79 -1.86
N LYS A 217 13.81 1.99 -1.15
CA LYS A 217 14.94 1.28 -1.74
C LYS A 217 14.54 0.06 -2.59
N VAL A 218 13.34 -0.49 -2.40
CA VAL A 218 12.83 -1.60 -3.22
C VAL A 218 12.66 -1.16 -4.67
N ASP A 219 11.98 -0.02 -4.86
CA ASP A 219 11.76 0.55 -6.19
C ASP A 219 13.07 1.07 -6.79
N ALA A 220 13.93 1.69 -5.96
CA ALA A 220 15.22 2.19 -6.40
C ALA A 220 16.13 1.07 -6.94
N ASP A 221 16.16 -0.11 -6.30
CA ASP A 221 16.94 -1.28 -6.75
C ASP A 221 16.46 -1.76 -8.13
N SER A 222 15.14 -1.87 -8.30
CA SER A 222 14.54 -2.25 -9.58
C SER A 222 14.85 -1.23 -10.69
N MET A 223 14.79 0.08 -10.38
CA MET A 223 15.12 1.15 -11.33
C MET A 223 16.62 1.18 -11.71
N ALA A 224 17.50 0.99 -10.73
CA ALA A 224 18.95 0.96 -10.95
C ALA A 224 19.34 -0.24 -11.84
N PHE A 225 18.75 -1.40 -11.58
CA PHE A 225 18.96 -2.59 -12.41
C PHE A 225 18.49 -2.37 -13.85
N ASN A 226 17.29 -1.81 -14.04
CA ASN A 226 16.75 -1.51 -15.37
C ASN A 226 17.63 -0.50 -16.13
N SER A 227 18.17 0.50 -15.43
CA SER A 227 19.09 1.49 -16.00
C SER A 227 20.41 0.84 -16.45
N TYR A 228 20.95 -0.09 -15.66
CA TYR A 228 22.14 -0.87 -16.04
C TYR A 228 21.87 -1.74 -17.28
N MET A 229 20.72 -2.40 -17.34
CA MET A 229 20.31 -3.21 -18.50
C MET A 229 20.10 -2.36 -19.76
N ALA A 230 19.61 -1.13 -19.61
CA ALA A 230 19.50 -0.18 -20.73
C ALA A 230 20.89 0.25 -21.23
N ALA A 231 21.82 0.58 -20.33
CA ALA A 231 23.20 0.92 -20.67
C ALA A 231 23.91 -0.24 -21.39
N LEU A 232 23.66 -1.48 -21.00
CA LEU A 232 24.20 -2.67 -21.66
C LEU A 232 23.80 -2.80 -23.13
N LYS A 233 22.60 -2.36 -23.49
CA LYS A 233 22.00 -2.43 -24.84
C LYS A 233 22.48 -1.33 -25.80
N LEU A 234 23.28 -0.37 -25.33
CA LEU A 234 23.83 0.67 -26.18
C LEU A 234 24.71 0.08 -27.30
N PRO A 235 24.74 0.71 -28.49
CA PRO A 235 25.50 0.25 -29.65
C PRO A 235 27.02 0.24 -29.40
N LYS A 236 27.74 -0.55 -30.20
CA LYS A 236 29.19 -0.80 -30.06
C LYS A 236 29.95 -0.64 -31.38
N GLY A 237 29.38 0.11 -32.34
CA GLY A 237 29.91 0.19 -33.70
C GLY A 237 31.11 1.11 -33.82
N THR A 238 31.16 2.17 -33.01
CA THR A 238 32.24 3.18 -33.06
C THR A 238 32.99 3.30 -31.73
N PRO A 239 34.26 3.78 -31.73
CA PRO A 239 35.01 4.04 -30.50
C PRO A 239 34.30 5.00 -29.55
N ASP A 240 33.61 6.02 -30.08
CA ASP A 240 32.82 6.97 -29.29
C ASP A 240 31.56 6.35 -28.67
N GLU A 241 30.91 5.42 -29.38
CA GLU A 241 29.78 4.65 -28.84
C GLU A 241 30.22 3.71 -27.71
N ILE A 242 31.39 3.05 -27.87
CA ILE A 242 31.98 2.19 -26.84
C ILE A 242 32.24 3.02 -25.57
N LYS A 243 32.85 4.20 -25.72
CA LYS A 243 33.14 5.09 -24.59
C LYS A 243 31.87 5.57 -23.88
N ARG A 244 30.86 6.04 -24.62
CA ARG A 244 29.57 6.46 -24.03
C ARG A 244 28.86 5.31 -23.32
N ARG A 245 28.93 4.12 -23.88
CA ARG A 245 28.39 2.91 -23.27
C ARG A 245 29.11 2.57 -21.97
N GLU A 246 30.43 2.66 -21.93
CA GLU A 246 31.22 2.42 -20.72
C GLU A 246 30.92 3.44 -19.63
N GLU A 247 30.82 4.73 -19.97
CA GLU A 247 30.45 5.80 -19.04
C GLU A 247 29.06 5.57 -18.44
N ALA A 248 28.05 5.31 -19.29
CA ALA A 248 26.68 5.04 -18.85
C ALA A 248 26.58 3.77 -17.98
N MET A 249 27.35 2.73 -18.32
CA MET A 249 27.42 1.51 -17.50
C MET A 249 28.06 1.77 -16.14
N GLN A 250 29.14 2.55 -16.09
CA GLN A 250 29.83 2.91 -14.84
C GLN A 250 28.95 3.77 -13.93
N GLU A 251 28.20 4.70 -14.50
CA GLU A 251 27.25 5.52 -13.73
C GLU A 251 26.10 4.67 -13.16
N ALA A 252 25.51 3.78 -13.97
CA ALA A 252 24.49 2.85 -13.50
C ALA A 252 25.01 1.91 -12.40
N LEU A 253 26.26 1.43 -12.51
CA LEU A 253 26.90 0.62 -11.47
C LEU A 253 27.08 1.38 -10.15
N LYS A 254 27.49 2.66 -10.21
CA LYS A 254 27.62 3.50 -9.00
C LYS A 254 26.27 3.66 -8.29
N VAL A 255 25.19 3.87 -9.03
CA VAL A 255 23.84 3.96 -8.48
C VAL A 255 23.41 2.61 -7.88
N ALA A 256 23.64 1.50 -8.60
CA ALA A 256 23.33 0.16 -8.12
C ALA A 256 24.10 -0.22 -6.85
N LEU A 257 25.36 0.22 -6.70
CA LEU A 257 26.15 0.03 -5.47
C LEU A 257 25.70 0.93 -4.31
N GLY A 258 25.24 2.13 -4.63
CA GLY A 258 24.77 3.10 -3.62
C GLY A 258 23.53 2.62 -2.86
N ILE A 259 22.69 1.80 -3.48
CA ILE A 259 21.44 1.33 -2.87
C ILE A 259 21.68 0.33 -1.74
N PRO A 260 22.42 -0.79 -1.92
CA PRO A 260 22.79 -1.68 -0.82
C PRO A 260 23.60 -0.98 0.29
N LEU A 261 24.48 -0.04 -0.07
CA LEU A 261 25.24 0.73 0.92
C LEU A 261 24.31 1.59 1.78
N SER A 262 23.40 2.34 1.15
CA SER A 262 22.41 3.16 1.83
C SER A 262 21.51 2.31 2.73
N LEU A 263 21.09 1.12 2.27
CA LEU A 263 20.30 0.18 3.06
C LEU A 263 21.08 -0.30 4.31
N ALA A 264 22.36 -0.62 4.16
CA ALA A 264 23.22 -1.02 5.28
C ALA A 264 23.39 0.11 6.31
N GLU A 265 23.54 1.36 5.85
CA GLU A 265 23.62 2.53 6.74
C GLU A 265 22.32 2.75 7.52
N ILE A 266 21.16 2.63 6.87
CA ILE A 266 19.84 2.74 7.51
C ILE A 266 19.72 1.69 8.63
N ILE A 267 20.03 0.43 8.34
CA ILE A 267 19.95 -0.65 9.34
C ILE A 267 20.94 -0.42 10.48
N ASN A 268 22.17 0.01 10.19
CA ASN A 268 23.18 0.25 11.21
C ASN A 268 22.79 1.38 12.19
N LYS A 269 22.10 2.42 11.69
CA LYS A 269 21.56 3.51 12.53
C LYS A 269 20.48 3.04 13.51
N LEU A 270 19.75 1.97 13.20
CA LEU A 270 18.71 1.42 14.09
C LEU A 270 19.28 0.63 15.27
N TRP A 271 20.53 0.17 15.20
CA TRP A 271 21.09 -0.74 16.20
C TRP A 271 21.12 -0.19 17.64
N PRO A 272 21.47 1.09 17.89
CA PRO A 272 21.42 1.67 19.23
C PRO A 272 19.98 1.74 19.77
N ALA A 273 19.04 2.24 18.96
CA ALA A 273 17.63 2.32 19.34
C ALA A 273 17.04 0.93 19.60
N LEU A 274 17.42 -0.06 18.79
CA LEU A 274 17.04 -1.45 18.98
C LEU A 274 17.53 -1.98 20.33
N LYS A 275 18.80 -1.78 20.68
CA LYS A 275 19.37 -2.21 21.97
C LYS A 275 18.67 -1.57 23.17
N GLU A 276 18.22 -0.32 23.03
CA GLU A 276 17.46 0.36 24.09
C GLU A 276 16.04 -0.18 24.16
N MET A 277 15.39 -0.40 23.02
CA MET A 277 14.04 -0.96 22.97
C MET A 277 13.98 -2.38 23.55
N VAL A 278 15.02 -3.20 23.36
CA VAL A 278 15.19 -4.48 24.07
C VAL A 278 15.01 -4.29 25.57
N LYS A 279 15.70 -3.32 26.19
CA LYS A 279 15.73 -3.20 27.66
C LYS A 279 14.37 -2.86 28.27
N TYR A 280 13.50 -2.21 27.52
CA TYR A 280 12.25 -1.64 28.01
C TYR A 280 10.99 -2.31 27.43
N GLY A 281 11.14 -3.08 26.33
CA GLY A 281 10.03 -3.70 25.61
C GLY A 281 9.33 -4.79 26.41
N ASN A 282 8.03 -4.95 26.14
CA ASN A 282 7.15 -5.88 26.83
C ASN A 282 7.62 -7.35 26.66
N VAL A 283 7.92 -8.02 27.77
CA VAL A 283 8.48 -9.40 27.85
C VAL A 283 7.69 -10.44 27.04
N PHE A 284 6.41 -10.21 26.76
CA PHE A 284 5.58 -11.12 25.94
C PHE A 284 5.90 -11.10 24.43
N LEU A 285 6.45 -10.01 23.90
CA LEU A 285 6.80 -9.84 22.46
C LEU A 285 8.27 -10.18 22.17
N TRP A 286 9.10 -10.24 23.21
CA TRP A 286 10.53 -10.53 23.17
C TRP A 286 10.91 -11.81 22.42
N PHE A 287 10.07 -12.84 22.46
CA PHE A 287 10.43 -14.17 21.97
C PHE A 287 10.26 -14.32 20.45
N VAL A 288 9.37 -13.53 19.82
CA VAL A 288 8.96 -13.74 18.41
C VAL A 288 9.48 -12.63 17.50
N ASP A 289 9.39 -11.36 17.92
CA ASP A 289 9.66 -10.23 17.03
C ASP A 289 11.16 -9.87 17.02
N PHE A 290 11.81 -9.92 18.18
CA PHE A 290 13.23 -9.54 18.29
C PHE A 290 14.20 -10.53 17.64
N GLN A 291 13.88 -11.83 17.65
CA GLN A 291 14.64 -12.82 16.88
C GLN A 291 14.49 -12.60 15.36
N THR A 292 13.33 -12.10 14.92
CA THR A 292 13.06 -11.79 13.52
C THR A 292 13.81 -10.54 13.08
N VAL A 293 13.83 -9.50 13.92
CA VAL A 293 14.66 -8.29 13.71
C VAL A 293 16.16 -8.63 13.79
N ALA A 294 16.60 -9.52 14.69
CA ALA A 294 17.98 -9.98 14.74
C ALA A 294 18.36 -10.81 13.50
N LYS A 295 17.44 -11.58 12.91
CA LYS A 295 17.66 -12.30 11.63
C LYS A 295 17.80 -11.35 10.43
N VAL A 296 17.34 -10.10 10.51
CA VAL A 296 17.66 -9.05 9.52
C VAL A 296 19.17 -8.77 9.46
N SER A 297 19.96 -9.10 10.49
CA SER A 297 21.43 -9.03 10.40
C SER A 297 22.02 -9.99 9.35
N VAL A 298 21.33 -11.08 9.00
CA VAL A 298 21.69 -11.95 7.87
C VAL A 298 21.57 -11.20 6.54
N LEU A 299 20.75 -10.14 6.46
CA LEU A 299 20.59 -9.32 5.26
C LEU A 299 21.69 -8.28 5.10
N LEU A 300 22.38 -7.87 6.16
CA LEU A 300 23.63 -7.12 6.01
C LEU A 300 24.69 -7.98 5.30
N LYS A 301 24.66 -9.30 5.51
CA LYS A 301 25.50 -10.24 4.78
C LYS A 301 25.09 -10.33 3.31
N ASN A 302 23.78 -10.41 3.01
CA ASN A 302 23.28 -10.41 1.63
C ASN A 302 23.50 -9.08 0.90
N ALA A 303 23.31 -7.94 1.57
CA ALA A 303 23.59 -6.62 1.00
C ALA A 303 25.10 -6.45 0.71
N ARG A 304 25.95 -6.99 1.58
CA ARG A 304 27.40 -7.06 1.36
C ARG A 304 27.78 -8.02 0.22
N GLU A 305 27.13 -9.17 0.12
CA GLU A 305 27.33 -10.12 -0.99
C GLU A 305 26.85 -9.54 -2.33
N ASN A 306 25.69 -8.86 -2.36
CA ASN A 306 25.22 -8.12 -3.53
C ASN A 306 26.19 -7.00 -3.92
N ALA A 307 26.68 -6.22 -2.96
CA ALA A 307 27.70 -5.21 -3.21
C ALA A 307 28.99 -5.83 -3.76
N ASN A 308 29.43 -6.98 -3.22
CA ASN A 308 30.60 -7.70 -3.71
C ASN A 308 30.40 -8.26 -5.13
N ILE A 309 29.23 -8.82 -5.47
CA ILE A 309 28.92 -9.29 -6.83
C ILE A 309 29.00 -8.11 -7.82
N VAL A 310 28.44 -6.96 -7.46
CA VAL A 310 28.48 -5.77 -8.31
C VAL A 310 29.92 -5.20 -8.41
N LEU A 311 30.71 -5.28 -7.34
CA LEU A 311 32.14 -4.93 -7.36
C LEU A 311 32.97 -5.90 -8.22
N GLU A 312 32.70 -7.21 -8.16
CA GLU A 312 33.34 -8.21 -9.03
C GLU A 312 32.99 -7.97 -10.49
N MET A 313 31.74 -7.60 -10.80
CA MET A 313 31.34 -7.18 -12.15
C MET A 313 32.07 -5.91 -12.62
N ALA A 314 32.48 -5.04 -11.69
CA ALA A 314 33.25 -3.83 -11.98
C ALA A 314 34.76 -4.12 -12.14
N ASP A 315 35.33 -5.05 -11.35
CA ASP A 315 36.76 -5.39 -11.38
C ASP A 315 37.14 -6.42 -12.47
N GLN A 316 36.21 -7.24 -12.98
CA GLN A 316 36.45 -8.12 -14.15
C GLN A 316 36.73 -7.35 -15.47
N ARG A 317 36.92 -6.03 -15.42
CA ARG A 317 37.20 -5.15 -16.57
C ARG A 317 38.49 -4.34 -16.45
N LYS A 318 39.38 -4.70 -15.52
CA LYS A 318 40.80 -4.30 -15.55
C LYS A 318 41.64 -5.39 -16.20
#